data_AF-A0A6G1S2F4-F1
#
_entry.id   AF-A0A6G1S2F4-F1
#
_cell.length_a   1.000
_cell.length_b   1.000
_cell.length_c   1.000
_cell.angle_alpha   90.00
_cell.angle_beta   90.00
_cell.angle_gamma   90.00
#
_symmetry.space_group_name_H-M   'P 1'
#
loop_
_entity.id
_entity.type
_entity.pdbx_description
1 polymer ?
#
loop_
_entity_poly.entity_id
_entity_poly.type
_entity_poly.pdbx_seq_one_letter_code
_entity_poly.pdbx_strand_id
1 'polypeptide(L)'
;SDLPAPRYGGRVCVGQSREERFCNENSPCPLPIFWSSWGPWNKCSVNCGGGIHSRQRSCENGNTCPGCAVEYKTCNPESCPEVRRNTPWTPWMPVNITQNGARQEQRFRYTCRAQLADPH
;
A
#
# COMPACT_ATOMS: atom_id res chain seq x y z
N SER A 1 50.91 -22.79 -17.90
CA SER A 1 51.59 -23.35 -19.07
C SER A 1 53.06 -23.51 -18.71
N ASP A 2 53.55 -24.73 -18.58
CA ASP A 2 54.96 -25.00 -18.23
C ASP A 2 55.89 -24.68 -19.40
N LEU A 3 56.98 -23.94 -19.11
CA LEU A 3 58.04 -23.66 -20.08
C LEU A 3 58.83 -24.94 -20.37
N PRO A 4 59.18 -25.23 -21.64
CA PRO A 4 59.99 -26.39 -21.96
C PRO A 4 61.40 -26.25 -21.36
N ALA A 5 61.86 -27.28 -20.64
CA ALA A 5 63.19 -27.29 -20.05
C ALA A 5 64.29 -27.37 -21.13
N PRO A 6 65.40 -26.61 -20.99
CA PRO A 6 66.51 -26.66 -21.94
C PRO A 6 67.17 -28.04 -21.94
N ARG A 7 67.44 -28.59 -23.14
CA ARG A 7 68.08 -29.91 -23.31
C ARG A 7 69.55 -29.79 -23.72
N TYR A 8 70.35 -30.82 -23.41
CA TYR A 8 71.76 -30.97 -23.80
C TYR A 8 72.70 -29.82 -23.38
N GLY A 9 72.50 -29.24 -22.19
CA GLY A 9 73.33 -28.12 -21.70
C GLY A 9 73.01 -26.77 -22.33
N GLY A 10 71.85 -26.63 -22.98
CA GLY A 10 71.36 -25.36 -23.52
C GLY A 10 71.19 -24.28 -22.45
N ARG A 11 71.39 -23.02 -22.85
CA ARG A 11 71.33 -21.86 -21.93
C ARG A 11 69.92 -21.71 -21.35
N VAL A 12 69.84 -21.48 -20.05
CA VAL A 12 68.58 -21.16 -19.36
C VAL A 12 68.08 -19.78 -19.78
N CYS A 13 66.76 -19.64 -19.93
CA CYS A 13 66.17 -18.32 -20.13
C CYS A 13 66.29 -17.52 -18.84
N VAL A 14 67.01 -16.40 -18.88
CA VAL A 14 67.18 -15.49 -17.75
C VAL A 14 66.30 -14.27 -17.99
N GLY A 15 65.33 -14.03 -17.11
CA GLY A 15 64.39 -12.93 -17.25
C GLY A 15 63.09 -13.17 -16.50
N GLN A 16 62.19 -12.20 -16.53
CA GLN A 16 60.89 -12.31 -15.89
C GLN A 16 59.98 -13.25 -16.71
N SER A 17 59.50 -14.33 -16.09
CA SER A 17 58.61 -15.31 -16.73
C SER A 17 57.13 -14.93 -16.65
N ARG A 18 56.81 -13.83 -15.96
CA ARG A 18 55.44 -13.41 -15.65
C ARG A 18 55.32 -11.89 -15.58
N GLU A 19 54.49 -11.35 -16.45
CA GLU A 19 53.98 -9.97 -16.36
C GLU A 19 52.52 -10.04 -15.90
N GLU A 20 52.13 -9.13 -15.01
CA GLU A 20 50.73 -8.96 -14.60
C GLU A 20 50.26 -7.56 -14.96
N ARG A 21 48.99 -7.45 -15.36
CA ARG A 21 48.30 -6.18 -15.53
C ARG A 21 46.85 -6.32 -15.06
N PHE A 22 46.26 -5.22 -14.64
CA PHE A 22 44.84 -5.18 -14.34
C PHE A 22 44.05 -5.14 -15.65
N CYS A 23 43.11 -6.07 -15.82
CA CYS A 23 42.25 -6.07 -17.01
C CYS A 23 41.23 -4.92 -17.01
N ASN A 24 40.86 -4.43 -15.82
CA ASN A 24 39.72 -3.54 -15.58
C ASN A 24 40.09 -2.31 -14.75
N GLU A 25 41.33 -1.81 -14.87
CA GLU A 25 41.86 -0.73 -14.03
C GLU A 25 40.97 0.54 -14.04
N ASN A 26 40.25 0.78 -15.14
CA ASN A 26 39.37 1.93 -15.32
C ASN A 26 37.89 1.55 -15.55
N SER A 27 37.48 0.32 -15.21
CA SER A 27 36.09 -0.12 -15.38
C SER A 27 35.36 -0.12 -14.03
N PRO A 28 34.58 0.94 -13.71
CA PRO A 28 33.84 0.97 -12.47
C PRO A 28 32.79 -0.14 -12.43
N CYS A 29 32.58 -0.72 -11.26
CA CYS A 29 31.48 -1.66 -11.05
C CYS A 29 30.14 -0.93 -11.24
N PRO A 30 29.13 -1.59 -11.84
CA PRO A 30 27.80 -1.01 -11.92
C PRO A 30 27.27 -0.74 -10.51
N LEU A 31 26.62 0.41 -10.34
CA LEU A 31 26.03 0.77 -9.06
C LEU A 31 24.89 -0.22 -8.73
N PRO A 32 24.74 -0.61 -7.45
CA PRO A 32 23.63 -1.44 -7.04
C PRO A 32 22.31 -0.70 -7.27
N ILE A 33 21.37 -1.39 -7.90
CA ILE A 33 20.00 -0.91 -8.12
C ILE A 33 19.16 -1.32 -6.90
N PHE A 34 18.44 -0.37 -6.33
CA PHE A 34 17.58 -0.63 -5.17
C PHE A 34 16.38 0.31 -5.12
N TRP A 35 15.39 -0.07 -4.31
CA TRP A 35 14.24 0.78 -4.04
C TRP A 35 14.60 1.89 -3.05
N SER A 36 14.18 3.11 -3.36
CA SER A 36 14.15 4.16 -2.35
C SER A 36 13.17 3.82 -1.22
N SER A 37 13.26 4.55 -0.11
CA SER A 37 12.26 4.46 0.94
C SER A 37 10.89 4.82 0.39
N TRP A 38 9.85 4.15 0.89
CA TRP A 38 8.48 4.51 0.54
C TRP A 38 8.20 5.97 0.89
N GLY A 39 7.61 6.69 -0.05
CA GLY A 39 7.00 7.99 0.21
C GLY A 39 5.83 7.89 1.18
N PRO A 40 5.32 9.04 1.65
CA PRO A 40 4.16 9.07 2.51
C PRO A 40 2.92 8.49 1.80
N TRP A 41 1.98 8.01 2.59
CA TRP A 41 0.66 7.66 2.08
C TRP A 41 -0.07 8.93 1.62
N ASN A 42 -0.69 8.85 0.45
CA ASN A 42 -1.63 9.85 -0.01
C ASN A 42 -2.87 9.90 0.89
N LYS A 43 -3.68 10.94 0.70
CA LYS A 43 -4.99 11.03 1.34
C LYS A 43 -5.85 9.82 0.93
N CYS A 44 -6.65 9.35 1.87
CA CYS A 44 -7.64 8.32 1.59
C CYS A 44 -8.65 8.84 0.56
N SER A 45 -9.11 7.97 -0.33
CA SER A 45 -10.11 8.31 -1.34
C SER A 45 -11.46 8.74 -0.74
N VAL A 46 -11.77 8.27 0.46
CA VAL A 46 -12.95 8.66 1.23
C VAL A 46 -12.62 8.79 2.71
N ASN A 47 -13.37 9.59 3.46
CA ASN A 47 -13.17 9.77 4.90
C ASN A 47 -13.92 8.75 5.76
N CYS A 48 -14.85 7.99 5.17
CA CYS A 48 -15.62 6.94 5.83
C CYS A 48 -16.10 5.90 4.81
N GLY A 49 -16.58 4.76 5.27
CA GLY A 49 -17.17 3.71 4.44
C GLY A 49 -16.16 2.81 3.73
N GLY A 50 -14.87 2.93 4.05
CA GLY A 50 -13.79 2.13 3.46
C GLY A 50 -13.27 2.71 2.14
N GLY A 51 -12.16 3.43 2.22
CA GLY A 51 -11.44 3.99 1.07
C GLY A 51 -10.12 3.31 0.79
N ILE A 52 -9.41 3.85 -0.21
CA ILE A 52 -8.07 3.41 -0.60
C ILE A 52 -7.12 4.61 -0.55
N HIS A 53 -5.93 4.40 0.01
CA HIS A 53 -4.80 5.30 -0.18
C HIS A 53 -3.64 4.57 -0.87
N SER A 54 -2.75 5.34 -1.48
CA SER A 54 -1.58 4.82 -2.18
C SER A 54 -0.32 5.50 -1.70
N ARG A 55 0.81 4.81 -1.81
CA ARG A 55 2.15 5.39 -1.66
C ARG A 55 3.06 4.91 -2.78
N GLN A 56 4.11 5.67 -3.04
CA GLN A 56 5.04 5.41 -4.14
C GLN A 56 6.47 5.36 -3.66
N ARG A 57 7.32 4.65 -4.40
CA ARG A 57 8.77 4.61 -4.23
C ARG A 57 9.44 4.66 -5.60
N SER A 58 10.68 5.10 -5.64
CA SER A 58 11.46 5.26 -6.87
C SER A 58 12.56 4.20 -6.94
N CYS A 59 12.92 3.81 -8.15
CA CYS A 59 14.06 2.94 -8.39
C CYS A 59 15.32 3.81 -8.46
N GLU A 60 16.27 3.58 -7.57
CA GLU A 60 17.54 4.31 -7.53
C GLU A 60 18.60 3.55 -8.33
N ASN A 61 19.51 4.31 -8.97
CA ASN A 61 20.62 3.80 -9.78
C ASN A 61 20.24 2.93 -10.98
N GLY A 62 18.96 2.93 -11.41
CA GLY A 62 18.53 2.16 -12.56
C GLY A 62 17.08 2.44 -12.98
N ASN A 63 16.69 1.83 -14.10
CA ASN A 63 15.36 2.03 -14.70
C ASN A 63 14.38 0.88 -14.38
N THR A 64 14.85 -0.20 -13.74
CA THR A 64 14.05 -1.40 -13.52
C THR A 64 14.41 -2.03 -12.18
N CYS A 65 13.49 -1.93 -11.23
CA CYS A 65 13.57 -2.59 -9.94
C CYS A 65 12.52 -3.71 -9.89
N PRO A 66 12.83 -4.88 -9.27
CA PRO A 66 11.85 -5.96 -9.14
C PRO A 66 10.70 -5.56 -8.20
N GLY A 67 9.48 -5.82 -8.63
CA GLY A 67 8.24 -5.52 -7.90
C GLY A 67 7.59 -4.18 -8.29
N CYS A 68 6.55 -3.80 -7.55
CA CYS A 68 5.75 -2.61 -7.86
C CYS A 68 6.36 -1.33 -7.26
N ALA A 69 6.27 -0.22 -8.01
CA ALA A 69 6.62 1.12 -7.55
C ALA A 69 5.50 1.80 -6.74
N VAL A 70 4.28 1.25 -6.79
CA VAL A 70 3.08 1.77 -6.12
C VAL A 70 2.50 0.69 -5.23
N GLU A 71 2.09 1.08 -4.03
CA GLU A 71 1.38 0.23 -3.07
C GLU A 71 0.04 0.86 -2.72
N TYR A 72 -0.99 0.02 -2.58
CA TYR A 72 -2.34 0.41 -2.20
C TYR A 72 -2.72 -0.23 -0.87
N LYS A 73 -3.48 0.49 -0.05
CA LYS A 73 -4.02 -0.03 1.20
C LYS A 73 -5.37 0.57 1.51
N THR A 74 -6.20 -0.19 2.23
CA THR A 74 -7.50 0.27 2.72
C THR A 74 -7.33 1.23 3.88
N CYS A 75 -8.17 2.27 3.92
CA CYS A 75 -8.20 3.29 4.96
C CYS A 75 -9.64 3.66 5.31
N ASN A 76 -9.83 4.28 6.47
CA ASN A 76 -11.13 4.78 6.94
C ASN A 76 -12.28 3.74 6.89
N PRO A 77 -12.14 2.58 7.57
CA PRO A 77 -13.15 1.51 7.54
C PRO A 77 -14.43 1.85 8.32
N GLU A 78 -14.42 2.92 9.11
CA GLU A 78 -15.56 3.33 9.92
C GLU A 78 -16.76 3.72 9.06
N SER A 79 -17.96 3.39 9.52
CA SER A 79 -19.20 3.75 8.81
C SER A 79 -19.37 5.27 8.72
N CYS A 80 -19.98 5.74 7.64
CA CYS A 80 -20.26 7.15 7.45
C CYS A 80 -21.30 7.68 8.45
N PRO A 81 -21.34 9.01 8.67
CA PRO A 81 -22.37 9.60 9.51
C PRO A 81 -23.78 9.28 9.01
N GLU A 82 -24.69 8.94 9.92
CA GLU A 82 -26.05 8.56 9.59
C GLU A 82 -27.03 9.69 9.93
N VAL A 83 -27.89 10.05 8.99
CA VAL A 83 -29.01 10.98 9.23
C VAL A 83 -30.24 10.21 9.64
N ARG A 84 -30.87 10.69 10.71
CA ARG A 84 -32.11 10.14 11.27
C ARG A 84 -33.20 11.19 11.27
N ARG A 85 -34.35 10.87 10.68
CA ARG A 85 -35.54 11.74 10.69
C ARG A 85 -36.76 10.97 11.14
N ASN A 86 -37.52 11.56 12.06
CA ASN A 86 -38.77 10.98 12.52
C ASN A 86 -39.93 11.48 11.65
N THR A 87 -40.85 10.57 11.30
CA THR A 87 -42.13 10.98 10.74
C THR A 87 -42.94 11.73 11.80
N PRO A 88 -43.94 12.52 11.39
CA PRO A 88 -44.98 12.96 12.30
C PRO A 88 -45.60 11.76 13.03
N TRP A 89 -46.10 12.00 14.25
CA TRP A 89 -46.92 11.02 14.94
C TRP A 89 -48.18 10.73 14.14
N THR A 90 -48.59 9.46 14.09
CA THR A 90 -49.93 9.11 13.64
C THR A 90 -50.97 9.75 14.57
N PRO A 91 -52.22 9.92 14.12
CA PRO A 91 -53.33 10.19 15.01
C PRO A 91 -53.40 9.15 16.13
N TRP A 92 -54.01 9.54 17.25
CA TRP A 92 -54.33 8.63 18.35
C TRP A 92 -55.35 7.59 17.88
N MET A 93 -55.08 6.32 18.18
CA MET A 93 -55.94 5.18 17.87
C MET A 93 -56.37 4.49 19.17
N PRO A 94 -57.64 4.14 19.33
CA PRO A 94 -58.11 3.42 20.50
C PRO A 94 -57.59 1.98 20.50
N VAL A 95 -57.07 1.53 21.62
CA VAL A 95 -56.42 0.20 21.73
C VAL A 95 -57.31 -0.80 22.46
N ASN A 96 -57.93 -0.39 23.56
CA ASN A 96 -58.90 -1.16 24.36
C ASN A 96 -59.59 -0.26 25.40
N ILE A 97 -60.73 -0.72 25.92
CA ILE A 97 -61.36 -0.19 27.15
C ILE A 97 -60.99 -1.15 28.29
N THR A 98 -60.30 -0.67 29.31
CA THR A 98 -60.03 -1.48 30.51
C THR A 98 -61.35 -1.85 31.20
N GLN A 99 -61.40 -2.95 31.96
CA GLN A 99 -62.60 -3.41 32.69
C GLN A 99 -63.18 -2.32 33.63
N ASN A 100 -62.41 -1.27 33.91
CA ASN A 100 -62.75 -0.14 34.77
C ASN A 100 -63.29 1.08 33.98
N GLY A 101 -63.48 0.96 32.66
CA GLY A 101 -63.99 2.02 31.79
C GLY A 101 -62.93 3.00 31.27
N ALA A 102 -61.64 2.84 31.60
CA ALA A 102 -60.60 3.71 31.07
C ALA A 102 -60.30 3.37 29.60
N ARG A 103 -60.44 4.34 28.69
CA ARG A 103 -60.03 4.26 27.29
C ARG A 103 -58.52 4.43 27.18
N GLN A 104 -57.84 3.46 26.59
CA GLN A 104 -56.44 3.58 26.22
C GLN A 104 -56.34 3.97 24.75
N GLU A 105 -55.50 4.96 24.46
CA GLU A 105 -55.13 5.37 23.11
C GLU A 105 -53.63 5.18 22.89
N GLN A 106 -53.23 4.81 21.68
CA GLN A 106 -51.85 4.71 21.25
C GLN A 106 -51.64 5.45 19.94
N ARG A 107 -50.41 5.89 19.71
CA ARG A 107 -49.96 6.47 18.45
C ARG A 107 -48.55 5.99 18.14
N PHE A 108 -48.22 5.94 16.86
CA PHE A 108 -46.93 5.46 16.38
C PHE A 108 -46.21 6.57 15.62
N ARG A 109 -44.89 6.44 15.51
CA ARG A 109 -44.08 7.20 14.55
C ARG A 109 -42.95 6.30 14.07
N TYR A 110 -42.41 6.60 12.91
CA TYR A 110 -41.31 5.84 12.32
C TYR A 110 -40.06 6.71 12.25
N THR A 111 -38.89 6.08 12.33
CA THR A 111 -37.59 6.75 12.15
C THR A 111 -36.99 6.28 10.85
N CYS A 112 -36.91 7.18 9.87
CA CYS A 112 -36.16 6.96 8.64
C CYS A 112 -34.67 7.17 8.91
N ARG A 113 -33.85 6.25 8.41
CA ARG A 113 -32.39 6.19 8.58
C ARG A 113 -31.74 6.18 7.21
N ALA A 114 -30.75 7.04 6.99
CA ALA A 114 -29.97 7.09 5.77
C ALA A 114 -28.50 7.35 6.10
N GLN A 115 -27.60 6.58 5.49
CA GLN A 115 -26.15 6.83 5.54
C GLN A 115 -25.84 8.02 4.64
N LEU A 116 -25.09 9.00 5.14
CA LEU A 116 -24.58 10.07 4.29
C LEU A 116 -23.46 9.53 3.41
N ALA A 117 -23.44 10.01 2.16
CA ALA A 117 -22.27 9.85 1.32
C ALA A 117 -21.09 10.63 1.93
N ASP A 118 -19.88 10.17 1.67
CA ASP A 118 -18.68 10.87 2.08
C ASP A 118 -18.68 12.29 1.47
N PRO A 119 -18.46 13.36 2.27
CA PRO A 119 -18.55 14.74 1.77
C PRO A 119 -17.33 15.22 0.95
N HIS A 120 -16.54 14.31 0.36
CA HIS A 120 -15.33 14.63 -0.41
C HIS A 120 -15.43 14.31 -1.89
#